data_AF-U2FUZ7-F1
#
_entry.id   AF-U2FUZ7-F1
#
_cell.length_a   1.000
_cell.length_b   1.000
_cell.length_c   1.000
_cell.angle_alpha   90.00
_cell.angle_beta   90.00
_cell.angle_gamma   90.00
#
_symmetry.space_group_name_H-M   'P 1'
#
loop_
_entity.id
_entity.type
_entity.pdbx_description
1 polymer ?
#
loop_
_entity_poly.entity_id
_entity_poly.type
_entity_poly.pdbx_seq_one_letter_code
_entity_poly.pdbx_strand_id
1 'polypeptide(L)'
;MMRYFTERRIRNGRSIPIVLYILVCSALLACNGEQPSPETTPKPIAWVAAQVATVGRTRSITGVLQAPERAPMAFEVPGRVADVNFETGAAFERGDVLATLEDRSYSLTLAQRKAELAEARAAQQLSSTRFKRTRALRESNAVSQAQYDNDAATLASCDLSV
;
A
#
# COMPACT_ATOMS: atom_id res chain seq x y z
N MET A 1 86.41 10.64 90.96
CA MET A 1 87.77 11.03 90.50
C MET A 1 87.59 12.14 89.47
N MET A 2 87.25 13.38 89.81
CA MET A 2 87.92 14.47 90.56
C MET A 2 88.94 15.28 89.74
N ARG A 3 88.45 16.43 89.24
CA ARG A 3 89.12 17.71 88.86
C ARG A 3 89.89 17.70 87.52
N TYR A 4 89.87 18.75 86.67
CA TYR A 4 90.35 20.14 86.83
C TYR A 4 89.51 21.13 85.95
N PHE A 5 89.04 22.29 86.45
CA PHE A 5 89.60 23.66 86.25
C PHE A 5 89.59 24.10 84.76
N THR A 6 89.02 25.21 84.27
CA THR A 6 88.84 26.57 84.82
C THR A 6 87.98 27.43 83.86
N GLU A 7 87.30 28.44 84.39
CA GLU A 7 86.50 29.45 83.69
C GLU A 7 87.33 30.39 82.78
N ARG A 8 86.74 30.86 81.66
CA ARG A 8 87.07 32.16 81.05
C ARG A 8 85.80 32.97 80.78
N ARG A 9 85.59 33.93 81.67
CA ARG A 9 84.63 35.02 81.63
C ARG A 9 85.26 36.19 80.88
N ILE A 10 84.69 36.66 79.76
CA ILE A 10 84.63 38.09 79.39
C ILE A 10 83.87 38.38 78.07
N ARG A 11 82.77 39.13 78.24
CA ARG A 11 82.38 40.37 77.53
C ARG A 11 81.55 40.30 76.24
N ASN A 12 80.28 40.68 76.44
CA ASN A 12 79.25 41.08 75.49
C ASN A 12 79.67 42.19 74.52
N GLY A 13 79.07 42.15 73.32
CA GLY A 13 78.63 43.35 72.59
C GLY A 13 79.49 43.82 71.40
N ARG A 14 79.42 43.13 70.24
CA ARG A 14 79.55 43.71 68.86
C ARG A 14 79.56 42.74 67.66
N SER A 15 79.27 41.43 67.81
CA SER A 15 79.41 40.43 66.74
C SER A 15 78.09 39.81 66.20
N ILE A 16 76.92 40.20 66.73
CA ILE A 16 75.61 39.67 66.33
C ILE A 16 75.16 40.03 64.89
N PRO A 17 75.40 41.26 64.34
CA PRO A 17 74.85 41.59 63.03
C PRO A 17 75.55 40.90 61.86
N ILE A 18 76.79 40.45 62.05
CA ILE A 18 77.59 39.79 60.99
C ILE A 18 77.15 38.33 60.79
N VAL A 19 76.83 37.62 61.87
CA VAL A 19 76.35 36.23 61.81
C VAL A 19 74.95 36.17 61.18
N LEU A 20 74.09 37.14 61.48
CA LEU A 20 72.75 37.25 60.89
C LEU A 20 72.82 37.48 59.37
N TYR A 21 73.75 38.33 58.91
CA TYR A 21 73.90 38.65 57.48
C TYR A 21 74.39 37.44 56.67
N ILE A 22 75.34 36.66 57.21
CA ILE A 22 75.84 35.43 56.56
C ILE A 22 74.77 34.33 56.51
N LEU A 23 73.94 34.22 57.55
CA LEU A 23 72.81 33.27 57.57
C LEU A 23 71.75 33.62 56.51
N VAL A 24 71.46 34.90 56.31
CA VAL A 24 70.50 35.33 55.29
C VAL A 24 71.05 35.08 53.88
N CYS A 25 72.30 35.45 53.60
CA CYS A 25 72.90 35.21 52.27
C CYS A 25 72.98 33.73 51.88
N SER A 26 73.22 32.82 52.83
CA SER A 26 73.24 31.37 52.54
C SER A 26 71.86 30.79 52.21
N ALA A 27 70.79 31.35 52.77
CA ALA A 27 69.42 30.94 52.44
C ALA A 27 69.00 31.34 51.01
N LEU A 28 69.53 32.44 50.47
CA LEU A 28 69.18 32.94 49.13
C LEU A 28 69.87 32.18 47.99
N LEU A 29 71.05 31.57 48.22
CA LEU A 29 71.73 30.75 47.19
C LEU A 29 71.23 29.30 47.13
N ALA A 30 70.44 28.84 48.12
CA ALA A 30 69.93 27.46 48.16
C ALA A 30 68.64 27.23 47.33
N CYS A 31 68.09 28.27 46.71
CA CYS A 31 66.79 28.21 46.03
C CYS A 31 66.89 28.19 44.48
N ASN A 32 67.87 27.46 43.94
CA ASN A 32 67.95 27.16 42.51
C ASN A 32 68.06 25.64 42.29
N GLY A 33 66.90 24.98 42.28
CA GLY A 33 66.76 23.56 41.96
C GLY A 33 66.04 23.38 40.63
N GLU A 34 66.79 22.99 39.60
CA GLU A 34 66.29 22.58 38.28
C GLU A 34 65.36 21.35 38.41
N GLN A 35 64.14 21.43 37.87
CA GLN A 35 63.19 20.30 37.86
C GLN A 35 63.42 19.39 36.63
N PRO A 36 63.65 18.08 36.79
CA PRO A 36 63.73 17.17 35.65
C PRO A 36 62.34 16.83 35.09
N SER A 37 62.23 16.81 33.76
CA SER A 37 61.01 16.45 33.01
C SER A 37 60.72 14.95 33.12
N PRO A 38 59.46 14.51 33.32
CA PRO A 38 59.14 13.10 33.49
C PRO A 38 59.21 12.33 32.16
N GLU A 39 59.98 11.24 32.13
CA GLU A 39 59.97 10.30 31.01
C GLU A 39 58.67 9.47 31.01
N THR A 40 57.95 9.51 29.89
CA THR A 40 56.65 8.85 29.72
C THR A 40 56.83 7.36 29.45
N THR A 41 56.50 6.51 30.42
CA THR A 41 56.37 5.07 30.21
C THR A 41 55.06 4.78 29.45
N PRO A 42 55.08 4.03 28.31
CA PRO A 42 53.88 3.79 27.52
C PRO A 42 52.89 2.91 28.30
N LYS A 43 51.69 3.43 28.48
CA LYS A 43 50.60 2.76 29.20
C LYS A 43 49.95 1.72 28.28
N PRO A 44 49.79 0.45 28.71
CA PRO A 44 49.17 -0.56 27.87
C PRO A 44 47.70 -0.23 27.61
N ILE A 45 47.27 -0.42 26.36
CA ILE A 45 45.88 -0.25 25.91
C ILE A 45 45.29 -1.62 25.56
N ALA A 46 44.02 -1.82 25.91
CA ALA A 46 43.30 -3.03 25.51
C ALA A 46 42.93 -2.93 24.02
N TRP A 47 43.22 -3.99 23.26
CA TRP A 47 42.85 -4.12 21.86
C TRP A 47 42.20 -5.48 21.61
N VAL A 48 41.37 -5.56 20.58
CA VAL A 48 40.79 -6.82 20.09
C VAL A 48 40.84 -6.86 18.57
N ALA A 49 41.07 -8.05 17.99
CA ALA A 49 41.10 -8.23 16.55
C ALA A 49 39.68 -8.18 15.98
N ALA A 50 39.45 -7.34 14.97
CA ALA A 50 38.16 -7.26 14.28
C ALA A 50 37.92 -8.54 13.48
N GLN A 51 36.76 -9.16 13.69
CA GLN A 51 36.29 -10.30 12.91
C GLN A 51 35.22 -9.84 11.93
N VAL A 52 35.32 -10.29 10.68
CA VAL A 52 34.32 -9.98 9.65
C VAL A 52 33.12 -10.90 9.88
N ALA A 53 32.04 -10.35 10.43
CA ALA A 53 30.76 -11.02 10.55
C ALA A 53 29.81 -10.51 9.45
N THR A 54 29.17 -11.42 8.71
CA THR A 54 28.09 -11.07 7.78
C THR A 54 26.83 -10.75 8.57
N VAL A 55 26.60 -9.46 8.85
CA VAL A 55 25.39 -8.99 9.52
C VAL A 55 24.28 -8.85 8.49
N GLY A 56 23.28 -9.73 8.53
CA GLY A 56 22.06 -9.59 7.74
C GLY A 56 21.30 -8.34 8.17
N ARG A 57 21.21 -7.33 7.29
CA ARG A 57 20.39 -6.13 7.53
C ARG A 57 18.96 -6.38 7.07
N THR A 58 18.10 -6.79 7.99
CA THR A 58 16.66 -6.85 7.73
C THR A 58 16.10 -5.42 7.75
N ARG A 59 15.42 -5.01 6.67
CA ARG A 59 14.65 -3.77 6.62
C ARG A 59 13.18 -4.13 6.69
N SER A 60 12.48 -3.61 7.69
CA SER A 60 11.02 -3.67 7.72
C SER A 60 10.48 -2.50 6.91
N ILE A 61 9.63 -2.79 5.94
CA ILE A 61 8.97 -1.79 5.09
C ILE A 61 7.47 -2.05 5.24
N THR A 62 6.72 -1.02 5.57
CA THR A 62 5.26 -1.11 5.66
C THR A 62 4.66 -1.04 4.26
N GLY A 63 3.76 -1.98 3.96
CA GLY A 63 2.97 -1.98 2.73
C GLY A 63 1.52 -2.36 3.04
N VAL A 64 0.63 -2.06 2.10
CA VAL A 64 -0.78 -2.45 2.20
C VAL A 64 -1.02 -3.67 1.33
N LEU A 65 -1.55 -4.73 1.92
CA LEU A 65 -1.99 -5.90 1.17
C LEU A 65 -3.35 -5.61 0.52
N GLN A 66 -3.47 -5.83 -0.78
CA GLN A 66 -4.73 -5.73 -1.51
C GLN A 66 -5.05 -7.05 -2.18
N ALA A 67 -6.34 -7.37 -2.28
CA ALA A 67 -6.79 -8.55 -3.00
C ALA A 67 -6.43 -8.41 -4.49
N PRO A 68 -5.94 -9.49 -5.14
CA PRO A 68 -5.56 -9.45 -6.55
C PRO A 68 -6.77 -9.17 -7.46
N GLU A 69 -7.97 -9.62 -7.06
CA GLU A 69 -9.22 -9.36 -7.77
C GLU A 69 -10.25 -8.77 -6.81
N ARG A 70 -10.90 -7.69 -7.24
CA ARG A 70 -12.07 -7.12 -6.58
C ARG A 70 -13.13 -6.84 -7.65
N ALA A 71 -14.29 -7.46 -7.51
CA ALA A 71 -15.45 -7.16 -8.32
C ALA A 71 -16.48 -6.42 -7.46
N PRO A 72 -16.67 -5.09 -7.63
CA PRO A 72 -17.81 -4.42 -7.00
C PRO A 72 -19.10 -4.98 -7.60
N MET A 73 -19.91 -5.65 -6.78
CA MET A 73 -21.17 -6.24 -7.22
C MET A 73 -22.26 -5.17 -7.24
N ALA A 74 -22.89 -5.01 -8.40
CA ALA A 74 -24.04 -4.14 -8.59
C ALA A 74 -25.01 -4.81 -9.57
N PHE A 75 -26.27 -4.44 -9.47
CA PHE A 75 -27.26 -4.89 -10.46
C PHE A 75 -27.07 -4.10 -11.75
N GLU A 76 -27.10 -4.80 -12.89
CA GLU A 76 -27.05 -4.16 -14.22
C GLU A 76 -28.30 -3.32 -14.52
N VAL A 77 -29.40 -3.64 -13.83
CA VAL A 77 -30.72 -3.08 -14.09
C VAL A 77 -31.28 -2.49 -12.79
N PRO A 78 -31.92 -1.30 -12.82
CA PRO A 78 -32.56 -0.72 -11.65
C PRO A 78 -33.78 -1.55 -11.24
N GLY A 79 -33.89 -1.91 -9.96
CA GLY A 79 -35.03 -2.67 -9.45
C GLY A 79 -35.07 -2.69 -7.93
N ARG A 80 -36.21 -3.12 -7.38
CA ARG A 80 -36.32 -3.39 -5.94
C ARG A 80 -35.72 -4.78 -5.67
N VAL A 81 -34.88 -4.89 -4.65
CA VAL A 81 -34.39 -6.19 -4.17
C VAL A 81 -35.54 -6.91 -3.45
N ALA A 82 -35.88 -8.11 -3.94
CA ALA A 82 -36.90 -8.96 -3.35
C ALA A 82 -36.30 -9.83 -2.24
N ASP A 83 -35.14 -10.43 -2.49
CA ASP A 83 -34.46 -11.31 -1.53
C ASP A 83 -32.94 -11.20 -1.66
N VAL A 84 -32.24 -11.47 -0.55
CA VAL A 84 -30.78 -11.53 -0.45
C VAL A 84 -30.41 -12.90 0.10
N ASN A 85 -29.73 -13.70 -0.72
CA ASN A 85 -29.62 -15.14 -0.55
C ASN A 85 -28.23 -15.57 -0.03
N PHE A 86 -27.48 -14.65 0.61
CA PHE A 86 -26.15 -14.95 1.13
C PHE A 86 -25.93 -14.35 2.52
N GLU A 87 -25.09 -15.03 3.31
CA GLU A 87 -24.62 -14.54 4.60
C GLU A 87 -23.34 -13.72 4.44
N THR A 88 -23.16 -12.71 5.31
CA THR A 88 -21.97 -11.85 5.26
C THR A 88 -20.71 -12.67 5.51
N GLY A 89 -19.81 -12.71 4.53
CA GLY A 89 -18.54 -13.47 4.60
C GLY A 89 -18.63 -14.90 4.04
N ALA A 90 -19.78 -15.31 3.51
CA ALA A 90 -19.91 -16.58 2.81
C ALA A 90 -19.13 -16.57 1.48
N ALA A 91 -18.53 -17.71 1.14
CA ALA A 91 -17.95 -17.94 -0.18
C ALA A 91 -19.06 -18.27 -1.19
N PHE A 92 -18.91 -17.83 -2.42
CA PHE A 92 -19.84 -18.08 -3.52
C PHE A 92 -19.07 -18.41 -4.79
N GLU A 93 -19.69 -19.18 -5.67
CA GLU A 93 -19.14 -19.56 -6.96
C GLU A 93 -19.78 -18.75 -8.10
N ARG A 94 -19.19 -18.87 -9.29
CA ARG A 94 -19.71 -18.19 -10.48
C ARG A 94 -21.05 -18.81 -10.86
N GLY A 95 -22.09 -17.98 -10.89
CA GLY A 95 -23.44 -18.37 -11.29
C GLY A 95 -24.41 -18.47 -10.11
N ASP A 96 -23.91 -18.33 -8.88
CA ASP A 96 -24.78 -18.31 -7.70
C ASP A 96 -25.65 -17.06 -7.68
N VAL A 97 -26.93 -17.26 -7.33
CA VAL A 97 -27.88 -16.17 -7.18
C VAL A 97 -27.70 -15.57 -5.78
N LEU A 98 -27.02 -14.42 -5.73
CA LEU A 98 -26.76 -13.73 -4.47
C LEU A 98 -27.94 -12.87 -4.01
N ALA A 99 -28.69 -12.31 -4.96
CA ALA A 99 -29.86 -11.51 -4.67
C ALA A 99 -30.81 -11.53 -5.86
N THR A 100 -32.09 -11.51 -5.57
CA THR A 100 -33.16 -11.54 -6.57
C THR A 100 -33.88 -10.20 -6.58
N LEU A 101 -34.08 -9.62 -7.78
CA LEU A 101 -34.87 -8.42 -7.96
C LEU A 101 -36.36 -8.77 -8.15
N GLU A 102 -37.25 -7.88 -7.71
CA GLU A 102 -38.68 -7.98 -7.98
C GLU A 102 -38.94 -7.85 -9.49
N ASP A 103 -39.46 -8.93 -10.11
CA ASP A 103 -39.48 -9.08 -11.56
C ASP A 103 -40.80 -8.63 -12.22
N ARG A 104 -41.79 -8.17 -11.45
CA ARG A 104 -43.17 -7.96 -11.95
C ARG A 104 -43.26 -7.06 -13.17
N SER A 105 -42.51 -5.95 -13.18
CA SER A 105 -42.49 -5.04 -14.35
C SER A 105 -41.81 -5.69 -15.56
N TYR A 106 -40.75 -6.46 -15.32
CA TYR A 106 -39.99 -7.14 -16.36
C TYR A 106 -40.75 -8.32 -16.96
N SER A 107 -41.46 -9.09 -16.14
CA SER A 107 -42.30 -10.20 -16.61
C SER A 107 -43.48 -9.70 -17.43
N LEU A 108 -44.10 -8.58 -17.04
CA LEU A 108 -45.13 -7.91 -17.85
C LEU A 108 -44.57 -7.37 -19.17
N THR A 109 -43.41 -6.71 -19.14
CA THR A 109 -42.75 -6.20 -20.36
C THR A 109 -42.39 -7.36 -21.29
N LEU A 110 -41.86 -8.45 -20.75
CA LEU A 110 -41.53 -9.66 -21.50
C LEU A 110 -42.78 -10.29 -22.10
N ALA A 111 -43.89 -10.37 -21.36
CA ALA A 111 -45.16 -10.85 -21.88
C ALA A 111 -45.68 -9.97 -23.03
N GLN A 112 -45.59 -8.65 -22.89
CA GLN A 112 -45.96 -7.70 -23.94
C GLN A 112 -45.11 -7.89 -25.20
N ARG A 113 -43.78 -7.94 -25.07
CA ARG A 113 -42.88 -8.15 -26.22
C ARG A 113 -43.11 -9.51 -26.90
N LYS A 114 -43.41 -10.55 -26.12
CA LYS A 114 -43.79 -11.86 -26.67
C LYS A 114 -45.12 -11.80 -27.45
N ALA A 115 -46.10 -11.02 -26.97
CA ALA A 115 -47.35 -10.81 -27.68
C ALA A 115 -47.14 -10.04 -28.99
N GLU A 116 -46.36 -8.96 -28.97
CA GLU A 116 -45.98 -8.19 -30.16
C GLU A 116 -45.25 -9.07 -31.19
N LEU A 117 -44.33 -9.93 -30.74
CA LEU A 117 -43.65 -10.91 -31.59
C LEU A 117 -44.62 -11.92 -32.20
N ALA A 118 -45.60 -12.40 -31.42
CA ALA A 118 -46.60 -13.34 -31.89
C ALA A 118 -47.53 -12.71 -32.93
N GLU A 119 -47.92 -11.45 -32.74
CA GLU A 119 -48.70 -10.67 -33.69
C GLU A 119 -47.94 -10.46 -35.01
N ALA A 120 -46.67 -10.03 -34.94
CA ALA A 120 -45.83 -9.84 -36.12
C ALA A 120 -45.66 -11.15 -36.92
N ARG A 121 -45.43 -12.27 -36.23
CA ARG A 121 -45.36 -13.60 -36.86
C ARG A 121 -46.69 -14.03 -37.50
N ALA A 122 -47.81 -13.74 -36.85
CA ALA A 122 -49.13 -14.03 -37.41
C ALA A 122 -49.39 -13.19 -38.68
N ALA A 123 -49.01 -11.91 -38.68
CA ALA A 123 -49.09 -11.03 -39.84
C ALA A 123 -48.21 -11.53 -40.99
N GLN A 124 -46.96 -11.91 -40.71
CA GLN A 124 -46.05 -12.50 -41.69
C GLN A 124 -46.65 -13.79 -42.30
N GLN A 125 -47.18 -14.68 -41.47
CA GLN A 125 -47.78 -15.94 -41.92
C GLN A 125 -49.01 -15.69 -42.81
N LEU A 126 -49.84 -14.69 -42.45
CA LEU A 126 -50.99 -14.28 -43.25
C LEU A 126 -50.54 -13.75 -44.62
N SER A 127 -49.56 -12.83 -44.65
CA SER A 127 -49.01 -12.27 -45.89
C SER A 127 -48.36 -13.35 -46.76
N SER A 128 -47.64 -14.30 -46.16
CA SER A 128 -47.03 -15.44 -46.87
C SER A 128 -48.09 -16.33 -47.52
N THR A 129 -49.17 -16.62 -46.80
CA THR A 129 -50.29 -17.42 -47.31
C THR A 129 -51.04 -16.69 -48.43
N ARG A 130 -51.24 -15.37 -48.29
CA ARG A 130 -51.84 -14.53 -49.34
C ARG A 130 -50.98 -14.54 -50.60
N PHE A 131 -49.68 -14.26 -50.49
CA PHE A 131 -48.76 -14.27 -51.62
C PHE A 131 -48.72 -15.63 -52.32
N LYS A 132 -48.65 -16.74 -51.58
CA LYS A 132 -48.72 -18.10 -52.15
C LYS A 132 -50.00 -18.33 -52.96
N ARG A 133 -51.15 -17.86 -52.45
CA ARG A 133 -52.44 -17.96 -53.16
C ARG A 133 -52.45 -17.10 -54.42
N THR A 134 -52.02 -15.85 -54.33
CA THR A 134 -51.98 -14.93 -55.48
C THR A 134 -51.01 -15.41 -56.55
N ARG A 135 -49.87 -15.99 -56.16
CA ARG A 135 -48.93 -16.64 -57.08
C ARG A 135 -49.59 -17.78 -57.86
N ALA A 136 -50.27 -18.70 -57.17
CA ALA A 136 -50.98 -19.80 -57.83
C ALA A 136 -52.07 -19.31 -58.80
N LEU A 137 -52.83 -18.27 -58.41
CA LEU A 137 -53.83 -17.66 -59.28
C LEU A 137 -53.23 -16.91 -60.48
N ARG A 138 -52.01 -16.38 -60.34
CA ARG A 138 -51.28 -15.71 -61.43
C ARG A 138 -50.84 -16.73 -62.50
N GLU A 139 -50.39 -17.90 -62.07
CA GLU A 139 -50.05 -19.02 -62.96
C GLU A 139 -51.26 -19.46 -63.79
N SER A 140 -52.48 -19.36 -63.25
CA SER A 140 -53.74 -19.58 -63.97
C SER A 140 -54.33 -18.33 -64.66
N ASN A 141 -53.57 -17.22 -64.79
CA ASN A 141 -54.00 -15.93 -65.36
C ASN A 141 -55.27 -15.33 -64.72
N ALA A 142 -55.59 -15.67 -63.46
CA ALA A 142 -56.81 -15.24 -62.78
C ALA A 142 -56.67 -13.93 -61.98
N VAL A 143 -55.45 -13.37 -61.89
CA VAL A 143 -55.15 -12.12 -61.16
C VAL A 143 -54.18 -11.23 -61.95
N SER A 144 -54.25 -9.91 -61.70
CA SER A 144 -53.42 -8.90 -62.39
C SER A 144 -51.98 -8.85 -61.87
N GLN A 145 -51.07 -8.26 -62.66
CA GLN A 145 -49.68 -8.04 -62.25
C GLN A 145 -49.54 -7.14 -61.03
N ALA A 146 -50.27 -6.04 -61.02
CA ALA A 146 -50.27 -5.11 -59.89
C ALA A 146 -50.67 -5.80 -58.57
N GLN A 147 -51.63 -6.74 -58.60
CA GLN A 147 -52.05 -7.45 -57.39
C GLN A 147 -50.95 -8.38 -56.87
N TYR A 148 -50.26 -9.10 -57.76
CA TYR A 148 -49.12 -9.94 -57.40
C TYR A 148 -47.98 -9.12 -56.78
N ASP A 149 -47.62 -7.99 -57.41
CA ASP A 149 -46.53 -7.13 -56.95
C ASP A 149 -46.88 -6.48 -55.59
N ASN A 150 -48.14 -6.11 -55.35
CA ASN A 150 -48.62 -5.60 -54.07
C ASN A 150 -48.52 -6.66 -52.95
N ASP A 151 -48.95 -7.90 -53.20
CA ASP A 151 -48.87 -8.97 -52.21
C ASP A 151 -47.40 -9.37 -51.93
N ALA A 152 -46.54 -9.32 -52.95
CA ALA A 152 -45.09 -9.53 -52.81
C ALA A 152 -44.44 -8.43 -51.95
N ALA A 153 -44.76 -7.16 -52.21
CA ALA A 153 -44.26 -6.02 -51.44
C ALA A 153 -44.76 -6.07 -49.97
N THR A 154 -46.01 -6.49 -49.77
CA THR A 154 -46.57 -6.66 -48.42
C THR A 154 -45.83 -7.76 -47.65
N LEU A 155 -45.57 -8.90 -48.28
CA LEU A 155 -44.77 -9.98 -47.66
C LEU A 155 -43.36 -9.49 -47.30
N ALA A 156 -42.68 -8.80 -48.22
CA ALA A 156 -41.35 -8.27 -47.99
C ALA A 156 -41.31 -7.25 -46.82
N SER A 157 -42.35 -6.43 -46.67
CA SER A 157 -42.44 -5.49 -45.54
C SER A 157 -42.60 -6.19 -44.18
N CYS A 158 -43.32 -7.32 -44.14
CA CYS A 158 -43.47 -8.12 -42.93
C CYS A 158 -42.18 -8.87 -42.55
N ASP A 159 -41.42 -9.36 -43.54
CA ASP A 159 -40.15 -10.07 -43.30
C ASP A 159 -39.07 -9.18 -42.66
N LEU A 160 -39.11 -7.86 -42.92
CA LEU A 160 -38.19 -6.89 -42.30
C LEU A 160 -38.56 -6.54 -40.85
N SER A 161 -39.79 -6.84 -40.44
CA SER A 161 -40.32 -6.47 -39.11
C SER A 161 -40.20 -7.56 -38.06
N VAL A 162 -39.72 -8.77 -38.44
CA VAL A 162 -39.51 -9.94 -37.58
C VAL A 162 -38.03 -10.17 -37.37
#